data_AF-A0A958JV89-F1
#
_entry.id   AF-A0A958JV89-F1
#
_cell.length_a   1.000
_cell.length_b   1.000
_cell.length_c   1.000
_cell.angle_alpha   90.00
_cell.angle_beta   90.00
_cell.angle_gamma   90.00
#
_symmetry.space_group_name_H-M   'P 1'
#
loop_
_entity.id
_entity.type
_entity.pdbx_description
1 polymer ?
#
loop_
_entity_poly.entity_id
_entity_poly.type
_entity_poly.pdbx_seq_one_letter_code
_entity_poly.pdbx_strand_id
1 'polypeptide(L)'
;MDLEELKASGLIIFEAISGSRAYGLATEQSDTDIRGVFVQPKEACLGFNPLGQIQNESSDIVFYEIGKFLELVSRNNPSALELLYTPDDCVISEHPSFAKIRSQNWLSKMCADTFLKYAMSQLKKARGLNKKIVNPVDKERKDVMDFCYVLEEGKARSLKPFLNEKGISPNSCGLAALSHVTDGYALYHSERHALRGILAK
;
A
#
# COMPACT_ATOMS: atom_id res chain seq x y z
N MET A 1 13.78 2.67 -9.29
CA MET A 1 13.87 1.33 -8.70
C MET A 1 12.50 0.73 -8.59
N ASP A 2 12.16 -0.07 -9.58
CA ASP A 2 11.04 -1.02 -9.55
C ASP A 2 11.54 -2.43 -9.17
N LEU A 3 10.66 -3.44 -9.26
CA LEU A 3 11.00 -4.83 -8.91
C LEU A 3 12.02 -5.47 -9.85
N GLU A 4 11.98 -5.15 -11.15
CA GLU A 4 12.92 -5.73 -12.12
C GLU A 4 14.32 -5.17 -11.88
N GLU A 5 14.41 -3.84 -11.72
CA GLU A 5 15.64 -3.15 -11.34
C GLU A 5 16.19 -3.68 -10.01
N LEU A 6 15.32 -3.89 -9.01
CA LEU A 6 15.74 -4.42 -7.71
C LEU A 6 16.32 -5.84 -7.83
N LYS A 7 15.65 -6.75 -8.53
CA LYS A 7 16.13 -8.14 -8.69
C LYS A 7 17.47 -8.23 -9.42
N ALA A 8 17.72 -7.33 -10.37
CA ALA A 8 18.99 -7.27 -11.10
C ALA A 8 20.12 -6.56 -10.30
N SER A 9 19.78 -5.78 -9.27
CA SER A 9 20.74 -4.89 -8.59
C SER A 9 21.71 -5.58 -7.63
N GLY A 10 21.42 -6.80 -7.17
CA GLY A 10 22.18 -7.45 -6.10
C GLY A 10 22.02 -6.81 -4.71
N LEU A 11 21.02 -5.94 -4.53
CA LEU A 11 20.77 -5.20 -3.27
C LEU A 11 19.83 -5.92 -2.31
N ILE A 12 19.26 -7.06 -2.73
CA ILE A 12 18.39 -7.90 -1.89
C ILE A 12 19.26 -8.62 -0.86
N ILE A 13 18.91 -8.48 0.42
CA ILE A 13 19.62 -9.12 1.53
C ILE A 13 18.81 -10.25 2.18
N PHE A 14 17.53 -10.37 1.84
CA PHE A 14 16.67 -11.49 2.22
C PHE A 14 15.51 -11.62 1.22
N GLU A 15 15.21 -12.85 0.82
CA GLU A 15 14.05 -13.19 -0.01
C GLU A 15 13.50 -14.54 0.43
N ALA A 16 12.18 -14.61 0.59
CA ALA A 16 11.49 -15.80 1.05
C ALA A 16 10.08 -15.93 0.46
N ILE A 17 9.61 -17.17 0.39
CA ILE A 17 8.21 -17.51 0.20
C ILE A 17 7.46 -17.20 1.49
N SER A 18 6.33 -16.49 1.37
CA SER A 18 5.44 -16.14 2.48
C SER A 18 4.04 -16.70 2.23
N GLY A 19 3.07 -16.33 3.06
CA GLY A 19 1.67 -16.63 2.86
C GLY A 19 1.34 -18.12 3.02
N SER A 20 0.31 -18.57 2.30
CA SER A 20 -0.27 -19.90 2.50
C SER A 20 0.75 -21.04 2.35
N ARG A 21 1.75 -20.88 1.49
CA ARG A 21 2.82 -21.86 1.27
C ARG A 21 3.75 -21.97 2.48
N ALA A 22 4.17 -20.85 3.04
CA ALA A 22 5.01 -20.83 4.25
C ALA A 22 4.31 -21.42 5.49
N TYR A 23 2.97 -21.31 5.54
CA TYR A 23 2.17 -21.87 6.63
C TYR A 23 1.68 -23.31 6.39
N GLY A 24 2.01 -23.93 5.24
CA GLY A 24 1.51 -25.27 4.90
C GLY A 24 0.00 -25.34 4.66
N LEU A 25 -0.61 -24.21 4.29
CA LEU A 25 -2.05 -24.05 4.02
C LEU A 25 -2.35 -23.92 2.51
N ALA A 26 -1.33 -24.07 1.67
CA ALA A 26 -1.47 -23.91 0.24
C ALA A 26 -2.32 -25.02 -0.39
N THR A 27 -3.11 -24.63 -1.38
CA THR A 27 -3.89 -25.51 -2.26
C THR A 27 -3.32 -25.46 -3.68
N GLU A 28 -3.81 -26.29 -4.60
CA GLU A 28 -3.38 -26.26 -6.01
C GLU A 28 -3.65 -24.91 -6.70
N GLN A 29 -4.60 -24.13 -6.19
CA GLN A 29 -4.98 -22.82 -6.70
C GLN A 29 -4.23 -21.67 -6.01
N SER A 30 -3.41 -21.97 -5.01
CA SER A 30 -2.70 -20.95 -4.25
C SER A 30 -1.59 -20.31 -5.07
N ASP A 31 -1.59 -18.99 -5.08
CA ASP A 31 -0.49 -18.16 -5.55
C ASP A 31 0.75 -18.29 -4.66
N THR A 32 1.86 -17.71 -5.12
CA THR A 32 3.12 -17.66 -4.37
C THR A 32 3.37 -16.23 -3.95
N ASP A 33 3.21 -15.96 -2.66
CA ASP A 33 3.67 -14.71 -2.06
C ASP A 33 5.19 -14.74 -1.90
N ILE A 34 5.87 -13.69 -2.38
CA ILE A 34 7.30 -13.47 -2.16
C ILE A 34 7.48 -12.20 -1.35
N ARG A 35 8.24 -12.32 -0.27
CA ARG A 35 8.57 -11.18 0.58
C ARG A 35 10.07 -11.13 0.82
N GLY A 36 10.60 -9.92 0.95
CA GLY A 36 12.03 -9.75 1.17
C GLY A 36 12.41 -8.41 1.75
N VAL A 37 13.72 -8.27 1.94
CA VAL A 37 14.35 -7.06 2.47
C VAL A 37 15.52 -6.69 1.57
N PHE A 38 15.63 -5.41 1.25
CA PHE A 38 16.72 -4.87 0.43
C PHE A 38 17.37 -3.66 1.09
N VAL A 39 18.59 -3.34 0.64
CA VAL A 39 19.30 -2.12 1.03
C VAL A 39 19.25 -1.14 -0.13
N GLN A 40 18.86 0.10 0.13
CA GLN A 40 18.86 1.10 -0.92
C GLN A 40 20.29 1.45 -1.39
N PRO A 41 20.47 1.79 -2.68
CA PRO A 41 21.75 2.30 -3.16
C PRO A 41 22.08 3.62 -2.46
N LYS A 42 23.38 3.91 -2.33
CA LYS A 42 23.89 5.05 -1.55
C LYS A 42 23.28 6.38 -2.00
N GLU A 43 23.07 6.55 -3.30
CA GLU A 43 22.51 7.74 -3.92
C GLU A 43 21.07 7.97 -3.47
N ALA A 44 20.28 6.90 -3.35
CA ALA A 44 18.90 6.98 -2.87
C ALA A 44 18.84 7.22 -1.35
N CYS A 45 19.77 6.64 -0.59
CA CYS A 45 19.91 6.90 0.85
C CYS A 45 20.26 8.37 1.17
N LEU A 46 21.06 9.01 0.31
CA LEU A 46 21.47 10.42 0.47
C LEU A 46 20.51 11.40 -0.21
N GLY A 47 19.57 10.91 -1.03
CA GLY A 47 18.60 11.71 -1.74
C GLY A 47 17.39 12.11 -0.90
N PHE A 48 16.51 12.93 -1.48
CA PHE A 48 15.29 13.40 -0.81
C PHE A 48 14.10 12.43 -0.91
N ASN A 49 14.23 11.34 -1.67
CA ASN A 49 13.14 10.39 -1.95
C ASN A 49 13.57 8.94 -1.66
N PRO A 50 13.87 8.58 -0.40
CA PRO A 50 14.16 7.20 -0.05
C PRO A 50 12.92 6.32 -0.26
N LEU A 51 13.08 5.19 -0.94
CA LEU A 51 12.04 4.19 -1.12
C LEU A 51 11.85 3.37 0.16
N GLY A 52 10.66 3.37 0.74
CA GLY A 52 10.37 2.55 1.93
C GLY A 52 10.06 1.07 1.59
N GLN A 53 9.49 0.82 0.42
CA GLN A 53 9.18 -0.53 -0.07
C GLN A 53 8.96 -0.49 -1.58
N ILE A 54 9.12 -1.65 -2.22
CA ILE A 54 8.81 -1.88 -3.63
C ILE A 54 7.88 -3.10 -3.69
N GLN A 55 6.81 -3.01 -4.48
CA GLN A 55 5.84 -4.10 -4.62
C GLN A 55 5.21 -4.13 -6.01
N ASN A 56 4.68 -5.29 -6.40
CA ASN A 56 3.85 -5.39 -7.59
C ASN A 56 2.42 -4.90 -7.31
N GLU A 57 1.59 -4.84 -8.36
CA GLU A 57 0.21 -4.32 -8.28
C GLU A 57 -0.69 -5.16 -7.36
N SER A 58 -0.55 -6.49 -7.41
CA SER A 58 -1.31 -7.43 -6.55
C SER A 58 -0.81 -7.44 -5.10
N SER A 59 0.40 -6.95 -4.84
CA SER A 59 1.10 -7.03 -3.55
C SER A 59 1.50 -8.45 -3.14
N ASP A 60 1.57 -9.39 -4.09
CA ASP A 60 2.08 -10.75 -3.85
C ASP A 60 3.61 -10.75 -3.75
N ILE A 61 4.27 -9.79 -4.41
CA ILE A 61 5.72 -9.60 -4.32
C ILE A 61 5.99 -8.27 -3.62
N VAL A 62 6.60 -8.32 -2.42
CA VAL A 62 6.86 -7.14 -1.59
C VAL A 62 8.27 -7.18 -1.02
N PHE A 63 9.06 -6.15 -1.30
CA PHE A 63 10.38 -5.94 -0.71
C PHE A 63 10.38 -4.68 0.14
N TYR A 64 10.75 -4.82 1.41
CA TYR A 64 10.91 -3.71 2.32
C TYR A 64 12.34 -3.19 2.27
N GLU A 65 12.51 -1.88 2.27
CA GLU A 65 13.82 -1.32 2.56
C GLU A 65 14.22 -1.64 4.00
N ILE A 66 15.51 -1.88 4.26
CA ILE A 66 15.99 -2.36 5.56
C ILE A 66 15.62 -1.44 6.74
N GLY A 67 15.76 -0.13 6.60
CA GLY A 67 15.32 0.85 7.59
C GLY A 67 13.82 0.76 7.86
N LYS A 68 13.00 0.67 6.81
CA LYS A 68 11.55 0.46 6.94
C LYS A 68 11.21 -0.87 7.61
N PHE A 69 11.89 -1.93 7.25
CA PHE A 69 11.73 -3.26 7.83
C PHE A 69 12.03 -3.23 9.34
N LEU A 70 13.18 -2.67 9.73
CA LEU A 70 13.55 -2.53 11.14
C LEU A 70 12.56 -1.65 11.92
N GLU A 71 12.04 -0.57 11.31
CA GLU A 71 10.95 0.22 11.90
C GLU A 71 9.72 -0.66 12.19
N LEU A 72 9.27 -1.45 11.21
CA LEU A 72 8.11 -2.34 11.35
C LEU A 72 8.33 -3.42 12.41
N VAL A 73 9.48 -4.08 12.39
CA VAL A 73 9.85 -5.11 13.37
C VAL A 73 9.93 -4.53 14.78
N SER A 74 10.53 -3.34 14.96
CA SER A 74 10.60 -2.67 16.27
C SER A 74 9.22 -2.41 16.86
N ARG A 75 8.21 -2.20 16.00
CA ARG A 75 6.80 -2.04 16.38
C ARG A 75 6.04 -3.35 16.47
N ASN A 76 6.73 -4.50 16.35
CA ASN A 76 6.14 -5.84 16.35
C ASN A 76 5.04 -6.01 15.27
N ASN A 77 5.23 -5.39 14.10
CA ASN A 77 4.31 -5.58 12.97
C ASN A 77 4.23 -7.08 12.60
N PRO A 78 3.02 -7.69 12.51
CA PRO A 78 2.90 -9.14 12.28
C PRO A 78 3.57 -9.63 11.00
N SER A 79 3.37 -8.94 9.87
CA SER A 79 3.92 -9.34 8.58
C SER A 79 5.44 -9.19 8.51
N ALA A 80 6.01 -8.18 9.17
CA ALA A 80 7.46 -8.01 9.25
C ALA A 80 8.10 -9.02 10.21
N LEU A 81 7.44 -9.32 11.34
CA LEU A 81 7.91 -10.35 12.27
C LEU A 81 7.88 -11.74 11.62
N GLU A 82 6.87 -12.07 10.82
CA GLU A 82 6.79 -13.33 10.06
C GLU A 82 8.05 -13.59 9.23
N LEU A 83 8.63 -12.56 8.62
CA LEU A 83 9.87 -12.69 7.82
C LEU A 83 11.08 -13.11 8.64
N LEU A 84 11.15 -12.73 9.93
CA LEU A 84 12.24 -13.15 10.80
C LEU A 84 12.13 -14.63 11.20
N TYR A 85 10.90 -15.15 11.24
CA TYR A 85 10.59 -16.53 11.64
C TYR A 85 10.15 -17.38 10.44
N THR A 86 10.53 -16.99 9.23
CA THR A 86 10.28 -17.79 8.03
C THR A 86 10.94 -19.16 8.16
N PRO A 87 10.28 -20.28 7.81
CA PRO A 87 10.89 -21.59 7.73
C PRO A 87 12.06 -21.65 6.74
N ASP A 88 13.11 -22.42 7.03
CA ASP A 88 14.32 -22.44 6.21
C ASP A 88 14.10 -22.99 4.79
N ASP A 89 13.13 -23.89 4.60
CA ASP A 89 12.70 -24.40 3.30
C ASP A 89 11.93 -23.38 2.45
N CYS A 90 11.49 -22.28 3.07
CA CYS A 90 10.85 -21.15 2.40
C CYS A 90 11.82 -20.00 2.10
N VAL A 91 13.06 -20.05 2.59
CA VAL A 91 14.08 -19.03 2.32
C VAL A 91 14.65 -19.25 0.92
N ILE A 92 14.52 -18.24 0.06
CA ILE A 92 15.06 -18.23 -1.30
C ILE A 92 16.51 -17.76 -1.29
N SER A 93 16.78 -16.66 -0.57
CA SER A 93 18.14 -16.14 -0.39
C SER A 93 18.27 -15.37 0.92
N GLU A 94 19.45 -15.45 1.54
CA GLU A 94 19.78 -14.73 2.77
C GLU A 94 21.24 -14.26 2.74
N HIS A 95 21.44 -12.96 2.90
CA HIS A 95 22.77 -12.38 3.05
C HIS A 95 23.24 -12.48 4.51
N PRO A 96 24.54 -12.72 4.81
CA PRO A 96 25.04 -12.84 6.18
C PRO A 96 24.71 -11.66 7.10
N SER A 97 24.56 -10.45 6.55
CA SER A 97 24.12 -9.27 7.30
C SER A 97 22.68 -9.40 7.81
N PHE A 98 21.78 -10.02 7.02
CA PHE A 98 20.41 -10.27 7.44
C PHE A 98 20.32 -11.42 8.45
N ALA A 99 21.14 -12.46 8.30
CA ALA A 99 21.22 -13.54 9.29
C ALA A 99 21.50 -13.01 10.71
N LYS A 100 22.37 -11.99 10.84
CA LYS A 100 22.64 -11.29 12.12
C LYS A 100 21.44 -10.55 12.69
N ILE A 101 20.56 -10.03 11.83
CA ILE A 101 19.31 -9.38 12.21
C ILE A 101 18.31 -10.46 12.65
N ARG A 102 18.15 -11.52 11.84
CA ARG A 102 17.23 -12.63 12.10
C ARG A 102 17.54 -13.37 13.40
N SER A 103 18.82 -13.46 13.79
CA SER A 103 19.23 -14.11 15.04
C SER A 103 18.95 -13.31 16.32
N GLN A 104 18.49 -12.06 16.23
CA GLN A 104 18.18 -11.25 17.41
C GLN A 104 16.79 -11.58 17.97
N ASN A 105 16.57 -11.26 19.25
CA ASN A 105 15.25 -11.39 19.86
C ASN A 105 14.41 -10.12 19.64
N TRP A 106 13.50 -10.19 18.67
CA TRP A 106 12.60 -9.08 18.30
C TRP A 106 11.25 -9.09 19.00
N LEU A 107 10.89 -10.19 19.66
CA LEU A 107 9.59 -10.35 20.27
C LEU A 107 9.48 -9.53 21.55
N SER A 108 8.39 -8.78 21.67
CA SER A 108 8.02 -8.07 22.88
C SER A 108 6.56 -8.35 23.23
N LYS A 109 6.12 -7.98 24.44
CA LYS A 109 4.70 -8.07 24.84
C LYS A 109 3.77 -7.24 23.94
N MET A 110 4.30 -6.33 23.12
CA MET A 110 3.51 -5.59 22.12
C MET A 110 2.96 -6.48 21.00
N CYS A 111 3.53 -7.67 20.78
CA CYS A 111 3.03 -8.61 19.77
C CYS A 111 1.57 -8.99 20.04
N ALA A 112 1.16 -9.12 21.31
CA ALA A 112 -0.22 -9.47 21.66
C ALA A 112 -1.24 -8.50 21.09
N ASP A 113 -1.01 -7.19 21.26
CA ASP A 113 -1.92 -6.14 20.77
C ASP A 113 -1.87 -6.00 19.24
N THR A 114 -0.68 -6.01 18.66
CA THR A 114 -0.50 -5.84 17.20
C THR A 114 -1.07 -7.01 16.40
N PHE A 115 -0.88 -8.25 16.85
CA PHE A 115 -1.49 -9.43 16.23
C PHE A 115 -3.01 -9.44 16.43
N LEU A 116 -3.53 -9.09 17.61
CA LEU A 116 -4.97 -9.00 17.82
C LEU A 116 -5.61 -7.96 16.89
N LYS A 117 -5.02 -6.78 16.77
CA LYS A 117 -5.48 -5.73 15.84
C LYS A 117 -5.46 -6.21 14.39
N TYR A 118 -4.41 -6.92 13.99
CA TYR A 118 -4.31 -7.50 12.66
C TYR A 118 -5.41 -8.55 12.42
N ALA A 119 -5.61 -9.49 13.35
CA ALA A 119 -6.66 -10.50 13.27
C ALA A 119 -8.05 -9.87 13.16
N MET A 120 -8.34 -8.84 13.95
CA MET A 120 -9.60 -8.09 13.89
C MET A 120 -9.80 -7.40 12.54
N SER A 121 -8.74 -6.85 11.95
CA SER A 121 -8.76 -6.28 10.59
C SER A 121 -9.09 -7.34 9.53
N GLN A 122 -8.46 -8.50 9.62
CA GLN A 122 -8.72 -9.62 8.70
C GLN A 122 -10.14 -10.17 8.83
N LEU A 123 -10.67 -10.28 10.07
CA LEU A 123 -12.06 -10.64 10.32
C LEU A 123 -13.04 -9.64 9.69
N LYS A 124 -12.75 -8.34 9.79
CA LYS A 124 -13.57 -7.29 9.15
C LYS A 124 -13.56 -7.42 7.62
N LYS A 125 -12.39 -7.73 7.02
CA LYS A 125 -12.28 -7.98 5.57
C LYS A 125 -13.08 -9.21 5.14
N ALA A 126 -12.97 -10.32 5.87
CA ALA A 126 -13.75 -11.54 5.61
C ALA A 126 -15.26 -11.28 5.67
N ARG A 127 -15.74 -10.55 6.68
CA ARG A 127 -17.16 -10.14 6.76
C ARG A 127 -17.57 -9.20 5.62
N GLY A 128 -16.65 -8.33 5.17
CA GLY A 128 -16.86 -7.46 4.02
C GLY A 128 -16.97 -8.22 2.70
N LEU A 129 -16.22 -9.31 2.53
CA LEU A 129 -16.30 -10.19 1.36
C LEU A 129 -17.69 -10.81 1.21
N ASN A 130 -18.32 -11.24 2.31
CA ASN A 130 -19.71 -11.74 2.26
C ASN A 130 -20.67 -10.69 1.68
N LYS A 131 -20.48 -9.40 2.03
CA LYS A 131 -21.28 -8.32 1.43
C LYS A 131 -21.01 -8.16 -0.06
N LYS A 132 -19.78 -8.36 -0.53
CA LYS A 132 -19.42 -8.29 -1.96
C LYS A 132 -19.95 -9.47 -2.75
N ILE A 133 -20.03 -10.65 -2.14
CA ILE A 133 -20.65 -11.83 -2.77
C ILE A 133 -22.15 -11.60 -2.95
N VAL A 134 -22.81 -11.01 -1.94
CA VAL A 134 -24.25 -10.68 -1.98
C VAL A 134 -24.53 -9.46 -2.86
N ASN A 135 -23.62 -8.48 -2.89
CA ASN A 135 -23.73 -7.26 -3.70
C ASN A 135 -22.43 -7.07 -4.52
N PRO A 136 -22.35 -7.67 -5.72
CA PRO A 136 -21.17 -7.60 -6.58
C PRO A 136 -20.76 -6.16 -6.83
N VAL A 137 -19.49 -5.86 -6.56
CA VAL A 137 -18.90 -4.56 -6.87
C VAL A 137 -18.41 -4.61 -8.31
N ASP A 138 -18.65 -3.53 -9.07
CA ASP A 138 -18.15 -3.41 -10.44
C ASP A 138 -16.64 -3.68 -10.51
N LYS A 139 -16.19 -4.28 -11.63
CA LYS A 139 -14.78 -4.61 -11.86
C LYS A 139 -13.88 -3.37 -11.85
N GLU A 140 -14.42 -2.23 -12.26
CA GLU A 140 -13.69 -0.97 -12.25
C GLU A 140 -13.63 -0.38 -10.85
N ARG A 141 -12.40 -0.20 -10.37
CA ARG A 141 -12.15 0.44 -9.08
C ARG A 141 -12.50 1.92 -9.20
N LYS A 142 -13.52 2.34 -8.44
CA LYS A 142 -13.87 3.75 -8.28
C LYS A 142 -12.72 4.51 -7.60
N ASP A 143 -12.37 5.66 -8.14
CA ASP A 143 -11.45 6.63 -7.55
C ASP A 143 -12.20 7.64 -6.66
N VAL A 144 -11.48 8.57 -6.02
CA VAL A 144 -12.08 9.56 -5.11
C VAL A 144 -13.10 10.44 -5.83
N MET A 145 -12.86 10.80 -7.10
CA MET A 145 -13.75 11.67 -7.86
C MET A 145 -15.10 11.02 -8.18
N ASP A 146 -15.18 9.68 -8.21
CA ASP A 146 -16.45 8.95 -8.33
C ASP A 146 -17.39 9.17 -7.13
N PHE A 147 -16.84 9.63 -6.01
CA PHE A 147 -17.59 9.95 -4.79
C PHE A 147 -17.75 11.46 -4.56
N CYS A 148 -17.25 12.29 -5.48
CA CYS A 148 -17.38 13.74 -5.43
C CYS A 148 -18.60 14.20 -6.22
N TYR A 149 -19.26 15.25 -5.71
CA TYR A 149 -20.44 15.85 -6.32
C TYR A 149 -20.27 17.36 -6.47
N VAL A 150 -20.79 17.92 -7.55
CA VAL A 150 -20.90 19.36 -7.79
C VAL A 150 -22.37 19.75 -7.58
N LEU A 151 -22.58 20.86 -6.88
CA LEU A 151 -23.90 21.47 -6.72
C LEU A 151 -24.11 22.46 -7.86
N GLU A 152 -25.02 22.14 -8.78
CA GLU A 152 -25.43 23.01 -9.89
C GLU A 152 -26.96 23.17 -9.81
N GLU A 153 -27.45 24.41 -9.79
CA GLU A 153 -28.89 24.74 -9.73
C GLU A 153 -29.64 24.04 -8.57
N GLY A 154 -29.01 23.93 -7.40
CA GLY A 154 -29.60 23.30 -6.22
C GLY A 154 -29.68 21.78 -6.28
N LYS A 155 -29.07 21.13 -7.28
CA LYS A 155 -29.00 19.67 -7.41
C LYS A 155 -27.56 19.19 -7.32
N ALA A 156 -27.36 18.06 -6.65
CA ALA A 156 -26.08 17.36 -6.63
C ALA A 156 -25.94 16.50 -7.89
N ARG A 157 -24.82 16.67 -8.59
CA ARG A 157 -24.44 15.88 -9.78
C ARG A 157 -23.03 15.33 -9.60
N SER A 158 -22.77 14.12 -10.10
CA SER A 158 -21.43 13.52 -10.02
C SER A 158 -20.37 14.38 -10.72
N LEU A 159 -19.20 14.52 -10.09
CA LEU A 159 -18.13 15.40 -10.55
C LEU A 159 -17.57 14.99 -11.92
N LYS A 160 -17.29 13.70 -12.15
CA LYS A 160 -16.69 13.24 -13.42
C LYS A 160 -17.55 13.58 -14.65
N PRO A 161 -18.85 13.22 -14.70
CA PRO A 161 -19.73 13.66 -15.79
C PRO A 161 -19.74 15.17 -15.98
N PHE A 162 -19.81 15.94 -14.89
CA PHE A 162 -19.79 17.40 -14.94
C PHE A 162 -18.52 17.94 -15.62
N LEU A 163 -17.34 17.46 -15.21
CA LEU A 163 -16.06 17.88 -15.79
C LEU A 163 -15.96 17.51 -17.28
N ASN A 164 -16.36 16.29 -17.63
CA ASN A 164 -16.35 15.80 -19.01
C ASN A 164 -17.29 16.61 -19.91
N GLU A 165 -18.52 16.89 -19.45
CA GLU A 165 -19.49 17.69 -20.19
C GLU A 165 -19.01 19.13 -20.42
N LYS A 166 -18.30 19.71 -19.45
CA LYS A 166 -17.75 21.08 -19.55
C LYS A 166 -16.37 21.11 -20.24
N GLY A 167 -15.78 19.96 -20.58
CA GLY A 167 -14.43 19.88 -21.17
C GLY A 167 -13.32 20.31 -20.23
N ILE A 168 -13.53 20.25 -18.90
CA ILE A 168 -12.58 20.74 -17.90
C ILE A 168 -11.67 19.61 -17.44
N SER A 169 -10.35 19.82 -17.51
CA SER A 169 -9.39 18.87 -16.95
C SER A 169 -9.33 18.95 -15.42
N PRO A 170 -9.38 17.84 -14.68
CA PRO A 170 -9.23 17.83 -13.21
C PRO A 170 -7.94 18.50 -12.70
N ASN A 171 -6.88 18.51 -13.52
CA ASN A 171 -5.60 19.15 -13.18
C ASN A 171 -5.63 20.67 -13.34
N SER A 172 -6.61 21.20 -14.08
CA SER A 172 -6.84 22.64 -14.28
C SER A 172 -7.82 23.22 -13.26
N CYS A 173 -8.09 22.49 -12.18
CA CYS A 173 -9.04 22.86 -11.14
C CYS A 173 -8.34 23.15 -9.81
N GLY A 174 -8.96 23.99 -8.99
CA GLY A 174 -8.53 24.29 -7.62
C GLY A 174 -9.71 24.19 -6.67
N LEU A 175 -9.44 23.74 -5.44
CA LEU A 175 -10.45 23.62 -4.39
C LEU A 175 -10.12 24.58 -3.25
N ALA A 176 -11.13 25.28 -2.73
CA ALA A 176 -11.02 26.04 -1.48
C ALA A 176 -12.12 25.58 -0.51
N ALA A 177 -11.75 25.23 0.72
CA ALA A 177 -12.71 24.79 1.73
C ALA A 177 -13.72 25.89 2.07
N LEU A 178 -15.00 25.52 2.18
CA LEU A 178 -16.07 26.43 2.54
C LEU A 178 -16.25 26.48 4.06
N SER A 179 -16.27 27.68 4.62
CA SER A 179 -16.54 27.88 6.04
C SER A 179 -17.92 27.35 6.42
N HIS A 180 -18.01 26.65 7.55
CA HIS A 180 -19.26 26.10 8.10
C HIS A 180 -19.94 25.02 7.24
N VAL A 181 -19.27 24.50 6.20
CA VAL A 181 -19.76 23.37 5.39
C VAL A 181 -18.76 22.22 5.49
N THR A 182 -19.12 21.17 6.23
CA THR A 182 -18.30 19.96 6.33
C THR A 182 -18.14 19.31 4.96
N ASP A 183 -16.91 18.99 4.58
CA ASP A 183 -16.54 18.42 3.28
C ASP A 183 -17.04 19.22 2.06
N GLY A 184 -17.31 20.52 2.24
CA GLY A 184 -17.72 21.44 1.20
C GLY A 184 -16.55 22.25 0.65
N TYR A 185 -16.45 22.32 -0.68
CA TYR A 185 -15.39 23.06 -1.36
C TYR A 185 -15.94 23.91 -2.50
N ALA A 186 -15.43 25.13 -2.62
CA ALA A 186 -15.57 25.93 -3.83
C ALA A 186 -14.62 25.36 -4.90
N LEU A 187 -15.19 25.02 -6.06
CA LEU A 187 -14.46 24.54 -7.23
C LEU A 187 -14.15 25.71 -8.15
N TYR A 188 -12.86 25.93 -8.41
CA TYR A 188 -12.35 26.91 -9.36
C TYR A 188 -11.72 26.19 -10.55
N HIS A 189 -11.79 26.80 -11.72
CA HIS A 189 -11.15 26.31 -12.93
C HIS A 189 -10.36 27.46 -13.57
N SER A 190 -9.17 27.16 -14.09
CA SER A 190 -8.40 28.10 -14.90
C SER A 190 -7.48 27.35 -15.85
N GLU A 191 -7.50 27.73 -17.13
CA GLU A 191 -6.52 27.25 -18.11
C GLU A 191 -5.23 28.09 -18.12
N ARG A 192 -5.28 29.29 -17.53
CA ARG A 192 -4.15 30.24 -17.54
C ARG A 192 -3.28 30.15 -16.30
N HIS A 193 -3.86 29.76 -15.17
CA HIS A 193 -3.15 29.68 -13.89
C HIS A 193 -2.93 28.23 -13.50
N ALA A 194 -1.70 27.93 -13.04
CA ALA A 194 -1.38 26.62 -12.48
C ALA A 194 -2.13 26.44 -11.15
N LEU A 195 -3.21 25.65 -11.19
CA LEU A 195 -3.93 25.22 -9.99
C LEU A 195 -3.39 23.87 -9.52
N ARG A 196 -3.62 23.55 -8.25
CA ARG A 196 -3.09 22.31 -7.65
C ARG A 196 -3.75 21.05 -8.23
N GLY A 197 -4.94 21.14 -8.82
CA GLY A 197 -5.73 19.99 -9.25
C GLY A 197 -6.64 19.48 -8.13
N ILE A 198 -7.65 18.69 -8.50
CA ILE A 198 -8.67 18.16 -7.57
C ILE A 198 -8.09 17.10 -6.62
N LEU A 199 -7.12 16.31 -7.11
CA LEU A 199 -6.55 15.18 -6.36
C LEU A 199 -5.19 15.48 -5.72
N ALA A 200 -4.68 16.71 -5.86
CA ALA A 200 -3.42 17.07 -5.22
C ALA A 200 -3.63 17.25 -3.72
N LYS A 201 -2.92 16.43 -2.94
CA LYS A 201 -2.72 16.62 -1.51
C LYS A 201 -1.68 17.69 -1.25
#